data_AF-F3ZXK1-F1
#
_entry.id   AF-F3ZXK1-F1
#
_cell.length_a   1.000
_cell.length_b   1.000
_cell.length_c   1.000
_cell.angle_alpha   90.00
_cell.angle_beta   90.00
_cell.angle_gamma   90.00
#
_symmetry.space_group_name_H-M   'P 1'
#
loop_
_entity.id
_entity.type
_entity.pdbx_description
1 polymer ?
#
loop_
_entity_poly.entity_id
_entity_poly.type
_entity_poly.pdbx_seq_one_letter_code
_entity_poly.pdbx_strand_id
1 'polypeptide(L)'
;MGTMINLLPFLVEAFGTNQNIRADVDRLYSNHKDVFYKYAKESKCYDHPIIKDGDIYKEEYARKALGILEYAQATEDAEVTDALINVMKEGWPKVYAYLNNADKVDFEEYVANYLDIDRMTDDELNSELAVLYFFAHIFNKEVVNNHALGVLESMLVLRERFYFDDSTRFTWNTLSPEIKQKARSLKQRIYDAKYPIKGYMDIDMSENEEIRDVFTVYTYLFDTELLSTTILQNIDYTDRDINEILASYFLIYKNQNVDETIKFLIPGIIIKGLIKAYKEVKEYFFKNNKENMYLEMKNQADKIAQLESQNKFLSIQNDTLKNRLEEAYDKAEAAYKDEIRSLQNQVKNLQEQLAEVKLNERELFALREFVFNLSQEEEIERTEQISEQYNRGIVIGGRERWQKRLQEKYPDFIFISADAKNFDTAVFDNADVVLFNTAYLSHSVYDKAMNEIRKRNLPIKYVR
;
A
#
# COMPACT_ATOMS: atom_id res chain seq x y z
N MET A 1 -1.63 22.91 20.56
CA MET A 1 -1.07 21.54 20.45
C MET A 1 0.32 21.71 19.92
N GLY A 2 1.33 21.68 20.80
CA GLY A 2 2.72 21.83 20.40
C GLY A 2 3.13 20.63 19.56
N THR A 3 3.63 20.88 18.36
CA THR A 3 4.27 19.85 17.54
C THR A 3 5.43 19.29 18.36
N MET A 4 5.42 18.00 18.67
CA MET A 4 6.54 17.36 19.37
C MET A 4 7.78 17.47 18.48
N ILE A 5 8.74 18.31 18.87
CA ILE A 5 9.98 18.52 18.12
C ILE A 5 10.82 17.24 18.24
N ASN A 6 11.24 16.68 17.10
CA ASN A 6 12.15 15.54 17.11
C ASN A 6 13.55 16.01 17.53
N LEU A 7 13.97 15.69 18.76
CA LEU A 7 15.28 16.09 19.30
C LEU A 7 16.44 15.22 18.81
N LEU A 8 16.18 14.04 18.24
CA LEU A 8 17.22 13.08 17.84
C LEU A 8 18.31 13.70 16.95
N PRO A 9 18.00 14.45 15.88
CA PRO A 9 19.04 15.00 15.00
C PRO A 9 19.95 16.01 15.72
N PHE A 10 19.39 16.77 16.66
CA PHE A 10 20.11 17.78 17.44
C PHE A 10 20.98 17.15 18.54
N LEU A 11 20.51 16.05 19.14
CA LEU A 11 21.33 15.26 20.08
C LEU A 11 22.50 14.61 19.36
N VAL A 12 22.25 14.02 18.19
CA VAL A 12 23.31 13.42 17.38
C VAL A 12 24.37 14.47 16.99
N GLU A 13 23.95 15.67 16.61
CA GLU A 13 24.85 16.79 16.36
C GLU A 13 25.64 17.18 17.62
N ALA A 14 24.97 17.30 18.77
CA ALA A 14 25.60 17.62 20.04
C ALA A 14 26.73 16.63 20.38
N PHE A 15 26.50 15.33 20.18
CA PHE A 15 27.52 14.29 20.33
C PHE A 15 28.64 14.41 19.30
N GLY A 16 28.32 14.68 18.04
CA GLY A 16 29.31 14.84 16.97
C GLY A 16 30.28 15.99 17.23
N THR A 17 29.78 17.11 17.75
CA THR A 17 30.59 18.31 18.02
C THR A 17 31.40 18.18 19.33
N ASN A 18 30.90 17.48 20.34
CA ASN A 18 31.57 17.40 21.64
C ASN A 18 32.81 16.47 21.59
N GLN A 19 33.99 17.08 21.46
CA GLN A 19 35.24 16.32 21.36
C GLN A 19 35.63 15.62 22.66
N ASN A 20 35.16 16.12 23.81
CA ASN A 20 35.55 15.62 25.13
C ASN A 20 35.02 14.22 25.41
N ILE A 21 33.87 13.86 24.81
CA ILE A 21 33.22 12.55 25.04
C ILE A 21 33.60 11.48 24.01
N ARG A 22 34.44 11.82 23.02
CA ARG A 22 34.77 10.89 21.92
C ARG A 22 35.30 9.55 22.40
N ALA A 23 36.17 9.56 23.42
CA ALA A 23 36.74 8.34 24.00
C ALA A 23 35.67 7.48 24.70
N ASP A 24 34.68 8.09 25.34
CA ASP A 24 33.61 7.36 26.02
C ASP A 24 32.57 6.84 25.02
N VAL A 25 32.28 7.60 23.97
CA VAL A 25 31.47 7.15 22.83
C VAL A 25 32.14 5.95 22.15
N ASP A 26 33.45 5.99 21.91
CA ASP A 26 34.18 4.86 21.31
C ASP A 26 34.14 3.61 22.20
N ARG A 27 34.28 3.79 23.52
CA ARG A 27 34.18 2.69 24.49
C ARG A 27 32.81 2.05 24.47
N LEU A 28 31.75 2.85 24.53
CA LEU A 28 30.37 2.37 24.47
C LEU A 28 30.08 1.69 23.13
N TYR A 29 30.43 2.35 22.02
CA TYR A 29 30.21 1.85 20.67
C TYR A 29 30.91 0.50 20.44
N SER A 30 32.10 0.32 21.02
CA SER A 30 32.89 -0.90 20.86
C SER A 30 32.25 -2.17 21.43
N ASN A 31 31.30 -2.04 22.36
CA ASN A 31 30.61 -3.19 22.95
C ASN A 31 29.69 -3.90 21.94
N HIS A 32 29.06 -3.16 21.02
CA HIS A 32 28.08 -3.68 20.05
C HIS A 32 28.19 -3.00 18.68
N LYS A 33 29.42 -2.89 18.15
CA LYS A 33 29.73 -2.12 16.93
C LYS A 33 28.81 -2.41 15.75
N ASP A 34 28.61 -3.68 15.45
CA ASP A 34 27.82 -4.15 14.31
C ASP A 34 26.33 -3.82 14.48
N VAL A 35 25.82 -3.98 15.70
CA VAL A 35 24.44 -3.67 16.01
C VAL A 35 24.21 -2.16 15.93
N PHE A 36 25.02 -1.34 16.62
CA PHE A 36 24.87 0.11 16.56
C PHE A 36 25.02 0.66 15.14
N TYR A 37 25.97 0.13 14.36
CA TYR A 37 26.11 0.49 12.95
C TYR A 37 24.86 0.19 12.13
N LYS A 38 24.23 -0.97 12.35
CA LYS A 38 22.99 -1.34 11.68
C LYS A 38 21.85 -0.38 12.04
N TYR A 39 21.65 -0.09 13.33
CA TYR A 39 20.63 0.87 13.77
C TYR A 39 20.87 2.27 13.19
N ALA A 40 22.12 2.72 13.15
CA ALA A 40 22.47 3.97 12.49
C ALA A 40 22.05 3.95 11.01
N LYS A 41 22.46 2.93 10.25
CA LYS A 41 22.18 2.81 8.81
C LYS A 41 20.69 2.71 8.46
N GLU A 42 19.89 2.10 9.34
CA GLU A 42 18.45 1.95 9.16
C GLU A 42 17.67 3.20 9.57
N SER A 43 18.28 4.10 10.34
CA SER A 43 17.68 5.37 10.73
C SER A 43 17.49 6.31 9.53
N LYS A 44 16.33 6.98 9.52
CA LYS A 44 16.03 8.07 8.56
C LYS A 44 17.00 9.25 8.72
N CYS A 45 17.64 9.37 9.88
CA CYS A 45 18.58 10.45 10.15
C CYS A 45 19.97 10.18 9.54
N TYR A 46 20.32 8.95 9.14
CA TYR A 46 21.69 8.59 8.76
C TYR A 46 22.31 9.50 7.68
N ASP A 47 21.52 9.80 6.65
CA ASP A 47 21.93 10.68 5.56
C ASP A 47 21.45 12.13 5.74
N HIS A 48 20.93 12.46 6.91
CA HIS A 48 20.41 13.79 7.21
C HIS A 48 21.54 14.82 7.16
N PRO A 49 21.33 16.00 6.54
CA PRO A 49 22.39 16.98 6.41
C PRO A 49 23.01 17.43 7.74
N ILE A 50 22.25 17.49 8.84
CA ILE A 50 22.80 17.82 10.18
C ILE A 50 23.87 16.83 10.66
N ILE A 51 23.80 15.55 10.24
CA ILE A 51 24.79 14.52 10.57
C ILE A 51 25.99 14.65 9.63
N LYS A 52 25.72 14.94 8.36
CA LYS A 52 26.72 15.02 7.29
C LYS A 52 27.43 16.38 7.23
N ASP A 53 27.03 17.33 8.06
CA ASP A 53 27.63 18.66 8.10
C ASP A 53 28.90 18.67 8.97
N GLY A 54 29.77 19.65 8.71
CA GLY A 54 31.05 19.80 9.41
C GLY A 54 32.11 18.78 8.99
N ASP A 55 33.11 18.58 9.86
CA ASP A 55 34.30 17.79 9.56
C ASP A 55 34.07 16.25 9.54
N ILE A 56 35.10 15.49 9.19
CA ILE A 56 35.04 14.02 9.14
C ILE A 56 34.77 13.42 10.53
N TYR A 57 35.38 13.98 11.58
CA TYR A 57 35.21 13.49 12.93
C TYR A 57 33.79 13.78 13.43
N LYS A 58 33.26 14.99 13.20
CA LYS A 58 31.87 15.35 13.56
C LYS A 58 30.89 14.35 12.98
N GLU A 59 30.99 14.05 11.67
CA GLU A 59 30.10 13.07 11.02
C GLU A 59 30.34 11.63 11.53
N GLU A 60 31.59 11.22 11.79
CA GLU A 60 31.88 9.90 12.33
C GLU A 60 31.24 9.68 13.70
N TYR A 61 31.45 10.62 14.63
CA TYR A 61 30.89 10.52 15.99
C TYR A 61 29.39 10.75 16.02
N ALA A 62 28.85 11.59 15.12
CA ALA A 62 27.40 11.70 14.93
C ALA A 62 26.79 10.36 14.48
N ARG A 63 27.40 9.65 13.52
CA ARG A 63 26.91 8.32 13.09
C ARG A 63 27.00 7.27 14.20
N LYS A 64 28.08 7.27 14.99
CA LYS A 64 28.22 6.38 16.16
C LYS A 64 27.13 6.68 17.20
N ALA A 65 26.95 7.95 17.55
CA ALA A 65 25.93 8.39 18.50
C ALA A 65 24.51 8.05 18.03
N LEU A 66 24.22 8.26 16.74
CA LEU A 66 22.94 7.88 16.13
C LEU A 66 22.66 6.38 16.33
N GLY A 67 23.65 5.52 16.08
CA GLY A 67 23.50 4.08 16.27
C GLY A 67 23.22 3.68 17.71
N ILE A 68 23.90 4.31 18.66
CA ILE A 68 23.70 4.07 20.10
C ILE A 68 22.31 4.56 20.54
N LEU A 69 21.92 5.78 20.15
CA LEU A 69 20.64 6.40 20.51
C LEU A 69 19.45 5.61 19.95
N GLU A 70 19.48 5.25 18.67
CA GLU A 70 18.43 4.46 18.02
C GLU A 70 18.34 3.05 18.61
N TYR A 71 19.47 2.43 18.94
CA TYR A 71 19.47 1.14 19.63
C TYR A 71 18.82 1.25 21.02
N ALA A 72 19.28 2.19 21.85
CA ALA A 72 18.76 2.37 23.20
C ALA A 72 17.24 2.64 23.19
N GLN A 73 16.77 3.45 22.24
CA GLN A 73 15.35 3.71 22.07
C GLN A 73 14.54 2.48 21.63
N ALA A 74 15.11 1.62 20.78
CA ALA A 74 14.39 0.49 20.20
C ALA A 74 14.39 -0.76 21.09
N THR A 75 15.41 -0.97 21.92
CA THR A 75 15.58 -2.19 22.71
C THR A 75 15.28 -2.01 24.20
N GLU A 76 15.26 -0.77 24.69
CA GLU A 76 15.17 -0.45 26.12
C GLU A 76 16.24 -1.18 26.95
N ASP A 77 17.43 -1.42 26.35
CA ASP A 77 18.56 -2.03 27.04
C ASP A 77 19.05 -1.10 28.15
N ALA A 78 18.84 -1.53 29.41
CA ALA A 78 19.17 -0.73 30.59
C ALA A 78 20.68 -0.47 30.71
N GLU A 79 21.55 -1.42 30.36
CA GLU A 79 23.00 -1.26 30.47
C GLU A 79 23.50 -0.22 29.46
N VAL A 80 23.03 -0.30 28.21
CA VAL A 80 23.38 0.68 27.17
C VAL A 80 22.79 2.05 27.50
N THR A 81 21.55 2.10 28.01
CA THR A 81 20.89 3.36 28.39
C THR A 81 21.62 4.05 29.54
N ASP A 82 21.98 3.31 30.58
CA ASP A 82 22.74 3.85 31.72
C ASP A 82 24.13 4.33 31.29
N ALA A 83 24.82 3.55 30.45
CA ALA A 83 26.11 3.95 29.90
C ALA A 83 26.01 5.23 29.05
N LEU A 84 24.99 5.33 28.18
CA LEU A 84 24.72 6.52 27.38
C LEU A 84 24.46 7.75 28.26
N ILE A 85 23.61 7.61 29.29
CA ILE A 85 23.33 8.69 30.23
C ILE A 85 24.63 9.14 30.93
N ASN A 86 25.52 8.22 31.30
CA ASN A 86 26.81 8.57 31.90
C ASN A 86 27.71 9.33 30.92
N VAL A 87 27.77 8.92 29.65
CA VAL A 87 28.49 9.69 28.60
C VAL A 87 27.94 11.12 28.51
N MET A 88 26.61 11.28 28.55
CA MET A 88 26.00 12.61 28.50
C MET A 88 26.29 13.45 29.74
N LYS A 89 26.34 12.85 30.94
CA LYS A 89 26.69 13.58 32.17
C LYS A 89 28.12 14.13 32.12
N GLU A 90 29.06 13.34 31.60
CA GLU A 90 30.46 13.77 31.41
C GLU A 90 30.59 14.80 30.28
N GLY A 91 29.77 14.69 29.23
CA GLY A 91 29.78 15.62 28.11
C GLY A 91 29.18 16.99 28.39
N TRP A 92 28.16 17.04 29.23
CA TRP A 92 27.43 18.27 29.58
C TRP A 92 27.31 18.42 31.10
N PRO A 93 28.44 18.59 31.81
CA PRO A 93 28.46 18.61 33.27
C PRO A 93 27.69 19.79 33.86
N LYS A 94 27.62 20.93 33.15
CA LYS A 94 26.82 22.10 33.56
C LYS A 94 25.32 21.81 33.53
N VAL A 95 24.85 21.17 32.46
CA VAL A 95 23.44 20.74 32.34
C VAL A 95 23.10 19.79 33.49
N TYR A 96 23.96 18.79 33.74
CA TYR A 96 23.71 17.82 34.79
C TYR A 96 23.75 18.46 36.20
N ALA A 97 24.70 19.36 36.45
CA ALA A 97 24.78 20.10 37.70
C ALA A 97 23.53 20.96 37.94
N TYR A 98 23.00 21.62 36.91
CA TYR A 98 21.75 22.37 37.02
C TYR A 98 20.57 21.46 37.35
N LEU A 99 20.38 20.38 36.58
CA LEU A 99 19.25 19.46 36.74
C LEU A 99 19.17 18.78 38.12
N ASN A 100 20.32 18.50 38.74
CA ASN A 100 20.37 17.91 40.08
C ASN A 100 19.87 18.86 41.17
N ASN A 101 19.95 20.17 40.95
CA ASN A 101 19.57 21.20 41.91
C ASN A 101 18.19 21.81 41.63
N ALA A 102 17.71 21.70 40.39
CA ALA A 102 16.47 22.33 39.96
C ALA A 102 15.28 21.37 40.01
N ASP A 103 14.17 21.78 40.65
CA ASP A 103 12.91 21.02 40.64
C ASP A 103 12.19 21.10 39.28
N LYS A 104 12.35 22.24 38.60
CA LYS A 104 11.85 22.53 37.25
C LYS A 104 12.98 23.07 36.40
N VAL A 105 12.90 22.85 35.09
CA VAL A 105 13.88 23.37 34.12
C VAL A 105 13.41 24.72 33.59
N ASP A 106 14.15 25.76 33.93
CA ASP A 106 13.97 27.12 33.44
C ASP A 106 15.16 27.49 32.54
N PHE A 107 14.88 27.66 31.24
CA PHE A 107 15.90 27.99 30.24
C PHE A 107 16.48 29.40 30.42
N GLU A 108 15.69 30.37 30.91
CA GLU A 108 16.21 31.73 31.14
C GLU A 108 17.18 31.73 32.30
N GLU A 109 16.84 31.02 33.39
CA GLU A 109 17.72 30.84 34.53
C GLU A 109 19.01 30.11 34.15
N TYR A 110 18.90 29.00 33.41
CA TYR A 110 20.07 28.22 33.00
C TYR A 110 21.03 29.06 32.14
N VAL A 111 20.50 29.73 31.12
CA VAL A 111 21.29 30.58 30.22
C VAL A 111 21.95 31.72 30.98
N ALA A 112 21.24 32.38 31.91
CA ALA A 112 21.77 33.51 32.67
C ALA A 112 22.84 33.11 33.70
N ASN A 113 22.73 31.93 34.32
CA ASN A 113 23.53 31.56 35.48
C ASN A 113 24.62 30.51 35.20
N TYR A 114 24.48 29.70 34.14
CA TYR A 114 25.40 28.57 33.87
C TYR A 114 26.20 28.75 32.58
N LEU A 115 25.75 29.60 31.66
CA LEU A 115 26.39 29.80 30.36
C LEU A 115 27.14 31.14 30.28
N ASP A 116 28.29 31.12 29.62
CA ASP A 116 29.06 32.31 29.25
C ASP A 116 28.92 32.47 27.73
N ILE A 117 27.75 32.95 27.31
CA ILE A 117 27.32 32.92 25.90
C ILE A 117 28.33 33.64 24.99
N ASP A 118 28.96 34.71 25.48
CA ASP A 118 29.94 35.49 24.72
C ASP A 118 31.23 34.72 24.38
N ARG A 119 31.47 33.58 25.05
CA ARG A 119 32.62 32.71 24.82
C ARG A 119 32.26 31.38 24.19
N MET A 120 30.99 31.13 23.94
CA MET A 120 30.51 29.89 23.34
C MET A 120 30.35 30.06 21.84
N THR A 121 30.67 29.01 21.10
CA THR A 121 30.26 28.88 19.71
C THR A 121 28.76 28.60 19.62
N ASP A 122 28.16 28.88 18.46
CA ASP A 122 26.76 28.55 18.20
C ASP A 122 26.50 27.04 18.39
N ASP A 123 27.43 26.18 17.95
CA ASP A 123 27.32 24.73 18.12
C ASP A 123 27.33 24.32 19.59
N GLU A 124 28.18 24.92 20.43
CA GLU A 124 28.23 24.65 21.87
C GLU A 124 26.94 25.10 22.57
N LEU A 125 26.44 26.29 22.25
CA LEU A 125 25.19 26.80 22.82
C LEU A 125 24.01 25.90 22.42
N ASN A 126 23.91 25.54 21.14
CA ASN A 126 22.85 24.66 20.65
C ASN A 126 22.91 23.27 21.29
N SER A 127 24.13 22.73 21.44
CA SER A 127 24.40 21.45 22.09
C SER A 127 23.94 21.48 23.56
N GLU A 128 24.33 22.49 24.32
CA GLU A 128 23.93 22.69 25.73
C GLU A 128 22.40 22.75 25.89
N LEU A 129 21.71 23.57 25.08
CA LEU A 129 20.27 23.75 25.18
C LEU A 129 19.48 22.52 24.72
N ALA A 130 19.92 21.84 23.65
CA ALA A 130 19.28 20.61 23.18
C ALA A 130 19.41 19.48 24.20
N VAL A 131 20.59 19.34 24.83
CA VAL A 131 20.82 18.33 25.87
C VAL A 131 20.07 18.66 27.15
N LEU A 132 19.98 19.93 27.56
CA LEU A 132 19.12 20.33 28.67
C LEU A 132 17.65 19.97 28.39
N TYR A 133 17.15 20.26 27.19
CA TYR A 133 15.76 19.95 26.85
C TYR A 133 15.49 18.43 26.88
N PHE A 134 16.42 17.65 26.33
CA PHE A 134 16.33 16.20 26.35
C PHE A 134 16.39 15.63 27.77
N PHE A 135 17.33 16.08 28.59
CA PHE A 135 17.42 15.62 29.97
C PHE A 135 16.22 16.02 30.81
N ALA A 136 15.62 17.20 30.57
CA ALA A 136 14.36 17.56 31.23
C ALA A 136 13.28 16.48 31.00
N HIS A 137 13.21 15.95 29.77
CA HIS A 137 12.30 14.85 29.43
C HIS A 137 12.69 13.53 30.11
N ILE A 138 13.95 13.10 30.01
CA ILE A 138 14.43 11.83 30.59
C ILE A 138 14.27 11.80 32.11
N PHE A 139 14.57 12.90 32.80
CA PHE A 139 14.43 13.00 34.25
C PHE A 139 13.03 13.42 34.71
N ASN A 140 12.06 13.50 33.79
CA ASN A 140 10.67 13.89 34.04
C ASN A 140 10.53 15.20 34.84
N LYS A 141 11.36 16.19 34.51
CA LYS A 141 11.35 17.54 35.09
C LYS A 141 10.38 18.41 34.30
N GLU A 142 9.54 19.17 35.00
CA GLU A 142 8.66 20.16 34.36
C GLU A 142 9.51 21.28 33.74
N VAL A 143 9.24 21.64 32.48
CA VAL A 143 9.90 22.76 31.80
C VAL A 143 9.05 24.02 31.94
N VAL A 144 9.65 25.10 32.42
CA VAL A 144 9.00 26.41 32.57
C VAL A 144 8.78 27.02 31.19
N ASN A 145 7.54 27.39 30.89
CA ASN A 145 7.18 28.05 29.64
C ASN A 145 7.53 29.55 29.71
N ASN A 146 8.68 29.93 29.16
CA ASN A 146 9.19 31.30 29.15
C ASN A 146 9.67 31.71 27.75
N HIS A 147 10.22 32.92 27.61
CA HIS A 147 10.64 33.44 26.31
C HIS A 147 11.84 32.66 25.76
N ALA A 148 12.81 32.28 26.59
CA ALA A 148 13.95 31.49 26.14
C ALA A 148 13.54 30.13 25.56
N LEU A 149 12.58 29.43 26.18
CA LEU A 149 12.04 28.19 25.62
C LEU A 149 11.42 28.43 24.24
N GLY A 150 10.60 29.48 24.09
CA GLY A 150 9.98 29.82 22.82
C GLY A 150 10.99 30.13 21.71
N VAL A 151 12.11 30.79 22.05
CA VAL A 151 13.23 31.04 21.13
C VAL A 151 13.91 29.72 20.73
N LEU A 152 14.21 28.85 21.69
CA LEU A 152 14.80 27.54 21.43
C LEU A 152 13.94 26.70 20.49
N GLU A 153 12.64 26.57 20.79
CA GLU A 153 11.71 25.79 19.96
C GLU A 153 11.60 26.36 18.55
N SER A 154 11.53 27.69 18.41
CA SER A 154 11.52 28.36 17.11
C SER A 154 12.80 28.11 16.32
N MET A 155 13.94 28.10 17.02
CA MET A 155 15.24 27.82 16.41
C MET A 155 15.33 26.37 15.92
N LEU A 156 14.94 25.41 16.73
CA LEU A 156 14.93 23.99 16.36
C LEU A 156 14.04 23.75 15.13
N VAL A 157 12.84 24.36 15.08
CA VAL A 157 11.96 24.28 13.91
C VAL A 157 12.58 24.92 12.66
N LEU A 158 13.25 26.07 12.81
CA LEU A 158 13.92 26.73 11.68
C LEU A 158 15.08 25.88 11.15
N ARG A 159 15.89 25.30 12.05
CA ARG A 159 17.00 24.42 11.69
C ARG A 159 16.51 23.13 11.02
N GLU A 160 15.45 22.52 11.54
CA GLU A 160 14.80 21.38 10.90
C GLU A 160 14.37 21.73 9.47
N ARG A 161 13.66 22.86 9.28
CA ARG A 161 13.26 23.34 7.94
C ARG A 161 14.45 23.61 7.03
N PHE A 162 15.54 24.18 7.52
CA PHE A 162 16.74 24.44 6.72
C PHE A 162 17.36 23.16 6.13
N TYR A 163 17.18 22.02 6.80
CA TYR A 163 17.68 20.73 6.33
C TYR A 163 16.70 19.97 5.44
N PHE A 164 15.39 20.22 5.54
CA PHE A 164 14.35 19.53 4.74
C PHE A 164 13.75 20.35 3.60
N ASP A 165 13.87 21.68 3.63
CA ASP A 165 13.30 22.59 2.65
C ASP A 165 14.40 23.38 1.94
N ASP A 166 14.67 22.95 0.71
CA ASP A 166 15.59 23.62 -0.21
C ASP A 166 15.21 25.09 -0.46
N SER A 167 13.95 25.51 -0.24
CA SER A 167 13.49 26.89 -0.47
C SER A 167 14.24 27.94 0.35
N THR A 168 14.80 27.53 1.49
CA THR A 168 15.57 28.38 2.39
C THR A 168 17.05 28.46 2.02
N ARG A 169 17.53 27.57 1.14
CA ARG A 169 18.94 27.46 0.78
C ARG A 169 19.29 28.36 -0.39
N PHE A 170 20.49 28.94 -0.35
CA PHE A 170 21.06 29.59 -1.51
C PHE A 170 21.44 28.54 -2.56
N THR A 171 20.62 28.43 -3.61
CA THR A 171 20.89 27.53 -4.74
C THR A 171 20.45 28.20 -6.03
N TRP A 172 21.01 27.80 -7.16
CA TRP A 172 20.53 28.29 -8.45
C TRP A 172 19.01 28.10 -8.65
N ASN A 173 18.41 27.08 -8.04
CA ASN A 173 16.98 26.81 -8.24
C ASN A 173 16.09 27.81 -7.49
N THR A 174 16.49 28.24 -6.29
CA THR A 174 15.70 29.12 -5.41
C THR A 174 15.78 30.60 -5.76
N LEU A 175 16.73 31.00 -6.61
CA LEU A 175 16.89 32.40 -7.00
C LEU A 175 15.70 32.92 -7.84
N SER A 176 15.43 34.22 -7.74
CA SER A 176 14.44 34.89 -8.59
C SER A 176 14.89 34.92 -10.07
N PRO A 177 13.95 34.98 -11.03
CA PRO A 177 14.29 35.12 -12.45
C PRO A 177 15.18 36.34 -12.75
N GLU A 178 14.97 37.44 -12.03
CA GLU A 178 15.78 38.66 -12.16
C GLU A 178 17.25 38.40 -11.79
N ILE A 179 17.52 37.79 -10.64
CA ILE A 179 18.88 37.49 -10.20
C ILE A 179 19.56 36.55 -11.19
N LYS A 180 18.85 35.51 -11.66
CA LYS A 180 19.37 34.58 -12.68
C LYS A 180 19.76 35.31 -13.97
N GLN A 181 18.93 36.25 -14.42
CA GLN A 181 19.21 37.05 -15.61
C GLN A 181 20.44 37.93 -15.40
N LYS A 182 20.57 38.58 -14.24
CA LYS A 182 21.72 39.44 -13.90
C LYS A 182 23.03 38.66 -13.83
N ALA A 183 23.03 37.49 -13.18
CA ALA A 183 24.18 36.60 -13.13
C ALA A 183 24.63 36.16 -14.54
N ARG A 184 23.68 35.77 -15.41
CA ARG A 184 23.97 35.41 -16.81
C ARG A 184 24.50 36.59 -17.63
N SER A 185 23.93 37.79 -17.41
CA SER A 185 24.40 39.00 -18.08
C SER A 185 25.82 39.36 -17.67
N LEU A 186 26.14 39.28 -16.37
CA LEU A 186 27.49 39.45 -15.85
C LEU A 186 28.47 38.47 -16.50
N LYS A 187 28.11 37.18 -16.52
CA LYS A 187 28.92 36.13 -17.15
C LYS A 187 29.22 36.43 -18.62
N GLN A 188 28.18 36.80 -19.39
CA GLN A 188 28.35 37.12 -20.80
C GLN A 188 29.28 38.32 -20.99
N ARG A 189 29.14 39.36 -20.17
CA ARG A 189 30.00 40.55 -20.25
C ARG A 189 31.45 40.26 -19.89
N ILE A 190 31.68 39.37 -18.93
CA ILE A 190 33.03 38.87 -18.59
C ILE A 190 33.63 38.13 -19.81
N TYR A 191 32.84 37.32 -20.50
CA TYR A 191 33.29 36.60 -21.70
C TYR A 191 33.58 37.56 -22.86
N ASP A 192 32.71 38.54 -23.07
CA ASP A 192 32.85 39.57 -24.12
C ASP A 192 34.09 40.46 -23.87
N ALA A 193 34.45 40.67 -22.60
CA ALA A 193 35.68 41.33 -22.19
C ALA A 193 36.95 40.47 -22.38
N LYS A 194 36.83 39.32 -23.05
CA LYS A 194 37.89 38.32 -23.32
C LYS A 194 38.44 37.62 -22.07
N TYR A 195 37.62 37.46 -21.04
CA TYR A 195 37.96 36.72 -19.83
C TYR A 195 37.06 35.49 -19.62
N PRO A 196 37.04 34.49 -20.52
CA PRO A 196 36.21 33.32 -20.33
C PRO A 196 36.70 32.48 -19.15
N ILE A 197 36.10 32.66 -17.98
CA ILE A 197 36.40 31.90 -16.77
C ILE A 197 35.29 30.86 -16.54
N LYS A 198 35.60 29.59 -16.79
CA LYS A 198 34.70 28.44 -16.56
C LYS A 198 35.15 27.59 -15.38
N GLY A 199 36.41 27.69 -14.96
CA GLY A 199 36.96 26.95 -13.84
C GLY A 199 38.37 27.39 -13.50
N TYR A 200 39.02 26.60 -12.64
CA TYR A 200 40.39 26.85 -12.17
C TYR A 200 41.40 27.03 -13.32
N MET A 201 41.37 26.15 -14.33
CA MET A 201 42.37 26.16 -15.41
C MET A 201 42.36 27.45 -16.23
N ASP A 202 41.21 28.10 -16.38
CA ASP A 202 41.12 29.38 -17.12
C ASP A 202 41.77 30.53 -16.36
N ILE A 203 41.85 30.43 -15.02
CA ILE A 203 42.51 31.41 -14.15
C ILE A 203 44.02 31.13 -14.13
N ASP A 204 44.40 29.87 -13.88
CA ASP A 204 45.80 29.42 -13.77
C ASP A 204 46.58 29.68 -15.07
N MET A 205 45.93 29.47 -16.22
CA MET A 205 46.53 29.66 -17.55
C MET A 205 46.27 31.05 -18.13
N SER A 206 45.72 31.99 -17.36
CA SER A 206 45.36 33.31 -17.86
C SER A 206 46.60 34.15 -18.20
N GLU A 207 46.63 34.74 -19.40
CA GLU A 207 47.67 35.71 -19.77
C GLU A 207 47.37 37.13 -19.26
N ASN A 208 46.16 37.38 -18.75
CA ASN A 208 45.77 38.68 -18.22
C ASN A 208 46.51 38.98 -16.91
N GLU A 209 47.15 40.14 -16.83
CA GLU A 209 47.95 40.56 -15.67
C GLU A 209 47.10 40.70 -14.40
N GLU A 210 45.93 41.33 -14.47
CA GLU A 210 45.06 41.53 -13.30
C GLU A 210 44.52 40.21 -12.74
N ILE A 211 44.14 39.26 -13.60
CA ILE A 211 43.72 37.91 -13.17
C ILE A 211 44.87 37.20 -12.47
N ARG A 212 46.09 37.26 -13.05
CA ARG A 212 47.29 36.63 -12.47
C ARG A 212 47.67 37.24 -11.12
N ASP A 213 47.62 38.56 -11.00
CA ASP A 213 47.94 39.25 -9.75
C ASP A 213 46.98 38.85 -8.63
N VAL A 214 45.67 38.88 -8.93
CA VAL A 214 44.64 38.45 -7.96
C VAL A 214 44.82 36.98 -7.60
N PHE A 215 45.04 36.10 -8.58
CA PHE A 215 45.24 34.67 -8.36
C PHE A 215 46.49 34.39 -7.49
N THR A 216 47.60 35.09 -7.76
CA THR A 216 48.87 34.94 -7.03
C THR A 216 48.71 35.19 -5.53
N VAL A 217 47.89 36.18 -5.14
CA VAL A 217 47.57 36.45 -3.73
C VAL A 217 47.01 35.20 -3.06
N TYR A 218 46.11 34.46 -3.72
CA TYR A 218 45.53 33.25 -3.16
C TYR A 218 46.50 32.08 -3.20
N THR A 219 47.36 31.96 -4.21
CA THR A 219 48.41 30.94 -4.24
C THR A 219 49.34 31.06 -3.03
N TYR A 220 49.70 32.28 -2.62
CA TYR A 220 50.50 32.47 -1.40
C TYR A 220 49.82 31.95 -0.12
N LEU A 221 48.48 31.96 -0.04
CA LEU A 221 47.77 31.36 1.09
C LEU A 221 47.86 29.83 1.10
N PHE A 222 47.99 29.19 -0.06
CA PHE A 222 48.25 27.75 -0.12
C PHE A 222 49.69 27.46 0.30
N ASP A 223 50.64 28.29 -0.12
CA ASP A 223 52.05 28.13 0.23
C ASP A 223 52.28 28.23 1.75
N THR A 224 51.53 29.06 2.48
CA THR A 224 51.65 29.16 3.94
C THR A 224 51.30 27.87 4.67
N GLU A 225 50.45 27.03 4.08
CA GLU A 225 50.04 25.74 4.62
C GLU A 225 50.79 24.56 3.96
N LEU A 226 51.85 24.85 3.18
CA LEU A 226 52.61 23.85 2.40
C LEU A 226 51.72 23.07 1.42
N LEU A 227 50.69 23.72 0.90
CA LEU A 227 49.76 23.19 -0.10
C LEU A 227 49.99 23.87 -1.44
N SER A 228 49.41 23.27 -2.48
CA SER A 228 49.41 23.81 -3.83
C SER A 228 47.99 23.95 -4.35
N THR A 229 47.74 24.99 -5.15
CA THR A 229 46.48 25.19 -5.87
C THR A 229 46.18 24.06 -6.87
N THR A 230 47.16 23.19 -7.16
CA THR A 230 46.99 21.98 -7.99
C THR A 230 45.89 21.03 -7.50
N ILE A 231 45.53 21.08 -6.21
CA ILE A 231 44.35 20.36 -5.69
C ILE A 231 43.05 20.70 -6.46
N LEU A 232 43.00 21.86 -7.11
CA LEU A 232 41.85 22.36 -7.86
C LEU A 232 41.84 21.91 -9.32
N GLN A 233 42.93 21.32 -9.85
CA GLN A 233 43.04 20.95 -11.27
C GLN A 233 42.05 19.86 -11.68
N ASN A 234 41.75 18.93 -10.78
CA ASN A 234 40.86 17.80 -11.06
C ASN A 234 39.39 18.07 -10.69
N ILE A 235 39.09 19.28 -10.22
CA ILE A 235 37.72 19.64 -9.85
C ILE A 235 36.91 19.98 -11.09
N ASP A 236 35.78 19.30 -11.25
CA ASP A 236 34.82 19.60 -12.31
C ASP A 236 33.97 20.83 -11.95
N TYR A 237 34.10 21.91 -12.70
CA TYR A 237 33.31 23.14 -12.53
C TYR A 237 32.17 23.18 -13.56
N THR A 238 30.95 23.27 -13.06
CA THR A 238 29.75 23.35 -13.89
C THR A 238 29.37 24.79 -14.18
N ASP A 239 28.58 25.01 -15.23
CA ASP A 239 28.02 26.33 -15.54
C ASP A 239 27.24 26.93 -14.36
N ARG A 240 26.56 26.06 -13.61
CA ARG A 240 25.81 26.39 -12.41
C ARG A 240 26.70 26.97 -11.31
N ASP A 241 27.90 26.42 -11.11
CA ASP A 241 28.83 26.88 -10.07
C ASP A 241 29.22 28.34 -10.32
N ILE A 242 29.58 28.66 -11.57
CA ILE A 242 29.93 30.01 -11.99
C ILE A 242 28.74 30.96 -11.80
N ASN A 243 27.56 30.54 -12.23
CA ASN A 243 26.35 31.35 -12.10
C ASN A 243 25.95 31.60 -10.65
N GLU A 244 26.15 30.63 -9.74
CA GLU A 244 25.90 30.80 -8.30
C GLU A 244 26.86 31.81 -7.67
N ILE A 245 28.14 31.80 -8.05
CA ILE A 245 29.13 32.80 -7.60
C ILE A 245 28.74 34.20 -8.11
N LEU A 246 28.37 34.32 -9.39
CA LEU A 246 27.96 35.61 -9.96
C LEU A 246 26.62 36.12 -9.39
N ALA A 247 25.71 35.21 -9.07
CA ALA A 247 24.46 35.55 -8.41
C ALA A 247 24.70 36.06 -6.98
N SER A 248 25.62 35.43 -6.22
CA SER A 248 25.96 35.89 -4.87
C SER A 248 26.62 37.28 -4.90
N TYR A 249 27.49 37.54 -5.89
CA TYR A 249 28.02 38.89 -6.13
C TYR A 249 26.90 39.91 -6.33
N PHE A 250 26.00 39.67 -7.29
CA PHE A 250 24.95 40.64 -7.60
C PHE A 250 23.99 40.88 -6.43
N LEU A 251 23.67 39.85 -5.65
CA LEU A 251 22.81 39.97 -4.48
C LEU A 251 23.36 40.94 -3.42
N ILE A 252 24.67 40.92 -3.20
CA ILE A 252 25.32 41.73 -2.16
C ILE A 252 25.66 43.12 -2.71
N TYR A 253 26.35 43.18 -3.85
CA TYR A 253 26.90 44.43 -4.37
C TYR A 253 25.93 45.21 -5.26
N LYS A 254 24.88 44.56 -5.77
CA LYS A 254 23.81 45.17 -6.60
C LYS A 254 24.30 45.97 -7.80
N ASN A 255 25.51 45.67 -8.28
CA ASN A 255 26.12 46.31 -9.43
C ASN A 255 26.50 45.26 -10.49
N GLN A 256 26.85 45.72 -11.69
CA GLN A 256 27.34 44.84 -12.76
C GLN A 256 28.68 45.34 -13.31
N ASN A 257 29.57 45.82 -12.45
CA ASN A 257 30.94 46.20 -12.83
C ASN A 257 31.76 44.94 -13.13
N VAL A 258 32.33 44.84 -14.34
CA VAL A 258 33.03 43.64 -14.79
C VAL A 258 34.32 43.41 -14.01
N ASP A 259 35.11 44.46 -13.78
CA ASP A 259 36.42 44.36 -13.13
C ASP A 259 36.27 43.96 -11.65
N GLU A 260 35.31 44.55 -10.95
CA GLU A 260 34.95 44.15 -9.57
C GLU A 260 34.44 42.70 -9.53
N THR A 261 33.61 42.32 -10.51
CA THR A 261 33.06 40.96 -10.58
C THR A 261 34.15 39.93 -10.83
N ILE A 262 35.16 40.21 -11.65
CA ILE A 262 36.30 39.29 -11.90
C ILE A 262 37.10 39.09 -10.62
N LYS A 263 37.40 40.17 -9.89
CA LYS A 263 38.10 40.11 -8.59
C LYS A 263 37.35 39.28 -7.55
N PHE A 264 36.02 39.25 -7.63
CA PHE A 264 35.17 38.40 -6.80
C PHE A 264 35.09 36.95 -7.32
N LEU A 265 35.05 36.77 -8.63
CA LEU A 265 34.88 35.46 -9.27
C LEU A 265 36.10 34.55 -9.02
N ILE A 266 37.32 35.08 -9.08
CA ILE A 266 38.55 34.31 -8.88
C ILE A 266 38.58 33.57 -7.52
N PRO A 267 38.50 34.27 -6.36
CA PRO A 267 38.39 33.58 -5.07
C PRO A 267 37.11 32.73 -4.96
N GLY A 268 36.02 33.14 -5.60
CA GLY A 268 34.80 32.35 -5.65
C GLY A 268 35.03 30.97 -6.29
N ILE A 269 35.79 30.88 -7.39
CA ILE A 269 36.16 29.61 -8.02
C ILE A 269 37.05 28.79 -7.10
N ILE A 270 38.07 29.41 -6.50
CA ILE A 270 38.99 28.73 -5.57
C ILE A 270 38.22 28.12 -4.40
N ILE A 271 37.37 28.91 -3.73
CA ILE A 271 36.56 28.47 -2.58
C ILE A 271 35.57 27.38 -3.01
N LYS A 272 34.88 27.54 -4.15
CA LYS A 272 33.97 26.51 -4.68
C LYS A 272 34.71 25.21 -4.97
N GLY A 273 35.93 25.32 -5.50
CA GLY A 273 36.83 24.20 -5.75
C GLY A 273 37.24 23.48 -4.49
N LEU A 274 37.66 24.21 -3.46
CA LEU A 274 38.00 23.65 -2.15
C LEU A 274 36.79 22.97 -1.48
N ILE A 275 35.59 23.55 -1.58
CA ILE A 275 34.36 22.92 -1.07
C ILE A 275 34.10 21.58 -1.76
N LYS A 276 34.28 21.51 -3.08
CA LYS A 276 34.11 20.27 -3.85
C LYS A 276 35.20 19.25 -3.51
N ALA A 277 36.46 19.66 -3.45
CA ALA A 277 37.58 18.81 -3.05
C ALA A 277 37.36 18.22 -1.65
N TYR A 278 36.92 19.05 -0.71
CA TYR A 278 36.59 18.62 0.65
C TYR A 278 35.46 17.59 0.65
N LYS A 279 34.40 17.82 -0.13
CA LYS A 279 33.29 16.87 -0.29
C LYS A 279 33.78 15.52 -0.84
N GLU A 280 34.65 15.52 -1.85
CA GLU A 280 35.24 14.31 -2.42
C GLU A 280 36.08 13.54 -1.40
N VAL A 281 36.90 14.24 -0.61
CA VAL A 281 37.69 13.62 0.48
C VAL A 281 36.78 12.99 1.52
N LYS A 282 35.69 13.67 1.91
CA LYS A 282 34.73 13.16 2.89
C LYS A 282 34.02 11.91 2.37
N GLU A 283 33.53 11.94 1.13
CA GLU A 283 32.92 10.79 0.47
C GLU A 283 33.89 9.61 0.36
N TYR A 284 35.15 9.88 -0.01
CA TYR A 284 36.20 8.87 -0.06
C TYR A 284 36.47 8.26 1.32
N PHE A 285 36.58 9.07 2.37
CA PHE A 285 36.80 8.58 3.73
C PHE A 285 35.69 7.62 4.16
N PHE A 286 34.42 8.03 4.07
CA PHE A 286 33.32 7.19 4.54
C PHE A 286 33.09 5.93 3.70
N LYS A 287 33.39 5.98 2.40
CA LYS A 287 33.33 4.83 1.50
C LYS A 287 34.45 3.82 1.73
N ASN A 288 35.66 4.29 2.07
CA ASN A 288 36.85 3.44 2.17
C ASN A 288 37.32 3.19 3.60
N ASN A 289 36.61 3.71 4.61
CA ASN A 289 36.90 3.38 6.00
C ASN A 289 36.72 1.86 6.20
N LYS A 290 37.81 1.18 6.58
CA LYS A 290 37.87 -0.28 6.75
C LYS A 290 36.82 -0.81 7.73
N GLU A 291 36.52 -0.05 8.78
CA GLU A 291 35.49 -0.42 9.75
C GLU A 291 34.11 -0.40 9.10
N ASN A 292 33.75 0.68 8.40
CA ASN A 292 32.49 0.76 7.64
C ASN A 292 32.39 -0.37 6.62
N MET A 293 33.47 -0.64 5.88
CA MET A 293 33.49 -1.70 4.87
C MET A 293 33.29 -3.09 5.49
N TYR A 294 34.00 -3.42 6.58
CA TYR A 294 33.85 -4.70 7.27
C TYR A 294 32.43 -4.87 7.83
N LEU A 295 31.90 -3.83 8.47
CA LEU A 295 30.55 -3.84 9.02
C LEU A 295 29.48 -3.96 7.92
N GLU A 296 29.66 -3.29 6.79
CA GLU A 296 28.78 -3.45 5.61
C GLU A 296 28.84 -4.87 5.03
N MET A 297 30.04 -5.43 4.88
CA MET A 297 30.21 -6.81 4.40
C MET A 297 29.54 -7.82 5.36
N LYS A 298 29.72 -7.65 6.67
CA LYS A 298 29.08 -8.51 7.67
C LYS A 298 27.55 -8.42 7.59
N ASN A 299 27.00 -7.19 7.59
CA ASN A 299 25.56 -6.98 7.48
C ASN A 299 24.97 -7.56 6.18
N GLN A 300 25.68 -7.46 5.06
CA GLN A 300 25.27 -8.09 3.81
C GLN A 300 25.31 -9.61 3.89
N ALA A 301 26.35 -10.19 4.49
CA ALA A 301 26.46 -11.63 4.70
C ALA A 301 25.31 -12.18 5.57
N ASP A 302 24.99 -11.49 6.66
CA ASP A 302 23.88 -11.87 7.55
C ASP A 302 22.52 -11.81 6.82
N LYS A 303 22.33 -10.78 5.98
CA LYS A 303 21.12 -10.65 5.16
C LYS A 303 21.01 -11.74 4.10
N ILE A 304 22.13 -12.13 3.48
CA ILE A 304 22.19 -13.26 2.55
C ILE A 304 21.80 -14.55 3.27
N ALA A 305 22.40 -14.83 4.43
CA ALA A 305 22.08 -16.02 5.22
C ALA A 305 20.59 -16.07 5.62
N GLN A 306 20.01 -14.92 6.01
CA GLN A 306 18.58 -14.84 6.32
C GLN A 306 17.71 -15.13 5.09
N LEU A 307 18.03 -14.53 3.93
CA LEU A 307 17.30 -14.75 2.68
C LEU A 307 17.43 -16.19 2.18
N GLU A 308 18.60 -16.82 2.33
CA GLU A 308 18.81 -18.24 2.01
C GLU A 308 17.94 -19.14 2.89
N SER A 309 17.88 -18.86 4.19
CA SER A 309 17.02 -19.58 5.13
C SER A 309 15.54 -19.42 4.78
N GLN A 310 15.10 -18.20 4.48
CA GLN A 310 13.73 -17.91 4.05
C GLN A 310 13.39 -18.61 2.73
N ASN A 311 14.28 -18.57 1.74
CA ASN A 311 14.09 -19.26 0.47
C ASN A 311 13.98 -20.77 0.66
N LYS A 312 14.81 -21.36 1.53
CA LYS A 312 14.72 -22.79 1.87
C LYS A 312 13.38 -23.13 2.51
N PHE A 313 12.92 -22.31 3.46
CA PHE A 313 11.62 -22.49 4.10
C PHE A 313 10.45 -22.38 3.11
N LEU A 314 10.46 -21.34 2.27
CA LEU A 314 9.44 -21.15 1.22
C LEU A 314 9.46 -22.27 0.19
N SER A 315 10.63 -22.81 -0.17
CA SER A 315 10.74 -23.97 -1.04
C SER A 315 10.05 -25.20 -0.42
N ILE A 316 10.33 -25.49 0.85
CA ILE A 316 9.69 -26.61 1.58
C ILE A 316 8.18 -26.42 1.64
N GLN A 317 7.70 -25.20 1.91
CA GLN A 317 6.27 -24.90 1.92
C GLN A 317 5.64 -25.10 0.53
N ASN A 318 6.30 -24.62 -0.54
CA ASN A 318 5.81 -24.80 -1.90
C ASN A 318 5.72 -26.28 -2.28
N ASP A 319 6.72 -27.09 -1.94
CA ASP A 319 6.70 -28.52 -2.23
C ASP A 319 5.58 -29.22 -1.43
N THR A 320 5.39 -28.83 -0.17
CA THR A 320 4.28 -29.34 0.66
C THR A 320 2.91 -28.98 0.08
N LEU A 321 2.73 -27.74 -0.37
CA LEU A 321 1.49 -27.27 -0.98
C LEU A 321 1.22 -27.96 -2.32
N LYS A 322 2.25 -28.18 -3.14
CA LYS A 322 2.14 -28.94 -4.38
C LYS A 322 1.66 -30.36 -4.12
N ASN A 323 2.28 -31.07 -3.17
CA ASN A 323 1.87 -32.43 -2.82
C ASN A 323 0.43 -32.48 -2.30
N ARG A 324 0.04 -31.53 -1.44
CA ARG A 324 -1.35 -31.44 -0.95
C ARG A 324 -2.36 -31.14 -2.07
N LEU A 325 -1.97 -30.29 -3.02
CA LEU A 325 -2.80 -29.97 -4.17
C LEU A 325 -2.98 -31.19 -5.07
N GLU A 326 -1.92 -31.95 -5.31
CA GLU A 326 -1.95 -33.19 -6.08
C GLU A 326 -2.83 -34.24 -5.39
N GLU A 327 -2.66 -34.47 -4.08
CA GLU A 327 -3.52 -35.37 -3.31
C GLU A 327 -5.00 -34.95 -3.32
N ALA A 328 -5.28 -33.65 -3.22
CA ALA A 328 -6.64 -33.13 -3.27
C ALA A 328 -7.26 -33.29 -4.66
N TYR A 329 -6.46 -33.06 -5.71
CA TYR A 329 -6.87 -33.25 -7.09
C TYR A 329 -7.19 -34.72 -7.38
N ASP A 330 -6.31 -35.65 -6.99
CA ASP A 330 -6.51 -37.09 -7.18
C ASP A 330 -7.78 -37.59 -6.46
N LYS A 331 -8.01 -37.12 -5.23
CA LYS A 331 -9.23 -37.45 -4.47
C LYS A 331 -10.49 -36.91 -5.15
N ALA A 332 -10.46 -35.67 -5.61
CA ALA A 332 -11.59 -35.07 -6.33
C ALA A 332 -11.85 -35.80 -7.65
N GLU A 333 -10.80 -36.13 -8.41
CA GLU A 333 -10.92 -36.86 -9.68
C GLU A 333 -11.51 -38.25 -9.46
N ALA A 334 -11.08 -38.98 -8.43
CA ALA A 334 -11.63 -40.27 -8.07
C ALA A 334 -13.13 -40.16 -7.70
N ALA A 335 -13.49 -39.18 -6.86
CA ALA A 335 -14.88 -38.95 -6.47
C ALA A 335 -15.78 -38.61 -7.67
N TYR A 336 -15.32 -37.75 -8.58
CA TYR A 336 -16.05 -37.42 -9.80
C TYR A 336 -16.19 -38.63 -10.74
N LYS A 337 -15.15 -39.47 -10.86
CA LYS A 337 -15.23 -40.71 -11.66
C LYS A 337 -16.27 -41.68 -11.10
N ASP A 338 -16.35 -41.83 -9.78
CA ASP A 338 -17.34 -42.68 -9.12
C ASP A 338 -18.76 -42.13 -9.28
N GLU A 339 -18.93 -40.81 -9.14
CA GLU A 339 -20.21 -40.14 -9.35
C GLU A 339 -20.70 -40.28 -10.80
N ILE A 340 -19.82 -40.07 -11.79
CA ILE A 340 -20.12 -40.27 -13.21
C ILE A 340 -20.59 -41.72 -13.45
N ARG A 341 -19.90 -42.71 -12.88
CA ARG A 341 -20.28 -44.13 -13.02
C ARG A 341 -21.64 -44.41 -12.39
N SER A 342 -21.92 -43.84 -11.21
CA SER A 342 -23.22 -43.99 -10.54
C SER A 342 -24.35 -43.38 -11.37
N LEU A 343 -24.17 -42.16 -11.87
CA LEU A 343 -25.14 -41.48 -12.73
C LEU A 343 -25.36 -42.23 -14.05
N GLN A 344 -24.31 -42.76 -14.67
CA GLN A 344 -24.44 -43.60 -15.86
C GLN A 344 -25.29 -44.85 -15.61
N ASN A 345 -25.10 -45.52 -14.46
CA ASN A 345 -25.91 -46.67 -14.08
C ASN A 345 -27.37 -46.29 -13.81
N GLN A 346 -27.61 -45.16 -13.16
CA GLN A 346 -28.97 -44.66 -12.94
C GLN A 346 -29.68 -44.33 -14.25
N VAL A 347 -28.99 -43.65 -15.18
CA VAL A 347 -29.52 -43.35 -16.51
C VAL A 347 -29.89 -44.64 -17.24
N LYS A 348 -29.03 -45.66 -17.18
CA LYS A 348 -29.30 -46.98 -17.79
C LYS A 348 -30.55 -47.64 -17.18
N ASN A 349 -30.66 -47.69 -15.85
CA ASN A 349 -31.80 -48.30 -15.17
C ASN A 349 -33.11 -47.56 -15.47
N LEU A 350 -33.09 -46.22 -15.46
CA LEU A 350 -34.26 -45.41 -15.83
C LEU A 350 -34.69 -45.64 -17.29
N GLN A 351 -33.72 -45.82 -18.21
CA GLN A 351 -34.02 -46.17 -19.59
C GLN A 351 -34.68 -47.54 -19.71
N GLU A 352 -34.22 -48.53 -18.94
CA GLU A 352 -34.81 -49.88 -18.89
C GLU A 352 -36.24 -49.84 -18.33
N GLN A 353 -36.47 -49.15 -17.21
CA GLN A 353 -37.80 -48.96 -16.63
C GLN A 353 -38.77 -48.25 -17.57
N LEU A 354 -38.29 -47.22 -18.28
CA LEU A 354 -39.10 -46.48 -19.24
C LEU A 354 -39.49 -47.33 -20.46
N ALA A 355 -38.62 -48.28 -20.85
CA ALA A 355 -38.93 -49.25 -21.89
C ALA A 355 -40.00 -50.26 -21.42
N GLU A 356 -39.90 -50.73 -20.18
CA GLU A 356 -40.87 -51.66 -19.57
C GLU A 356 -42.26 -51.04 -19.44
N VAL A 357 -42.36 -49.81 -18.91
CA VAL A 357 -43.63 -49.09 -18.80
C VAL A 357 -44.28 -48.90 -20.17
N LYS A 358 -43.51 -48.55 -21.21
CA LYS A 358 -44.03 -48.43 -22.57
C LYS A 358 -44.54 -49.75 -23.14
N LEU A 359 -43.94 -50.87 -22.74
CA LEU A 359 -44.40 -52.21 -23.15
C LEU A 359 -45.72 -52.55 -22.45
N ASN A 360 -45.80 -52.31 -21.14
CA ASN A 360 -47.01 -52.51 -20.33
C ASN A 360 -48.18 -51.62 -20.79
N GLU A 361 -47.92 -50.38 -21.21
CA GLU A 361 -48.95 -49.51 -21.79
C GLU A 361 -49.53 -50.09 -23.09
N ARG A 362 -48.69 -50.69 -23.94
CA ARG A 362 -49.16 -51.37 -25.17
C ARG A 362 -50.00 -52.60 -24.84
N GLU A 363 -49.59 -53.38 -23.85
CA GLU A 363 -50.36 -54.57 -23.41
C GLU A 363 -51.70 -54.18 -22.78
N LEU A 364 -51.73 -53.15 -21.92
CA LEU A 364 -52.94 -52.59 -21.34
C LEU A 364 -53.89 -52.03 -22.42
N PHE A 365 -53.35 -51.43 -23.48
CA PHE A 365 -54.14 -50.98 -24.61
C PHE A 365 -54.82 -52.16 -25.32
N ALA A 366 -54.08 -53.24 -25.61
CA ALA A 366 -54.62 -54.45 -26.23
C ALA A 366 -55.65 -55.17 -25.34
N LEU A 367 -55.44 -55.21 -24.02
CA LEU A 367 -56.38 -55.79 -23.06
C LEU A 367 -57.68 -54.97 -22.95
N ARG A 368 -57.58 -53.63 -22.98
CA ARG A 368 -58.77 -52.77 -23.02
C ARG A 368 -59.58 -52.99 -24.29
N GLU A 369 -58.91 -53.14 -25.44
CA GLU A 369 -59.57 -53.45 -26.72
C GLU A 369 -60.30 -54.81 -26.67
N PHE A 370 -59.68 -55.82 -26.06
CA PHE A 370 -60.27 -57.16 -25.89
C PHE A 370 -61.49 -57.18 -24.94
N VAL A 371 -61.40 -56.54 -23.78
CA VAL A 371 -62.51 -56.46 -22.81
C VAL A 371 -63.69 -55.66 -23.38
N PHE A 372 -63.41 -54.61 -24.17
CA PHE A 372 -64.46 -53.84 -24.83
C PHE A 372 -65.27 -54.71 -25.81
N ASN A 373 -64.61 -55.59 -26.57
CA ASN A 373 -65.27 -56.51 -27.50
C ASN A 373 -66.10 -57.60 -26.82
N LEU A 374 -65.76 -58.01 -25.59
CA LEU A 374 -66.51 -59.03 -24.83
C LEU A 374 -67.80 -58.51 -24.19
N SER A 375 -68.03 -57.20 -24.17
CA SER A 375 -69.18 -56.60 -23.48
C SER A 375 -70.42 -56.36 -24.36
N GLN A 376 -70.46 -56.95 -25.56
CA GLN A 376 -71.54 -56.77 -26.55
C GLN A 376 -72.66 -57.83 -26.56
N GLU A 377 -72.74 -58.76 -25.61
CA GLU A 377 -73.88 -59.69 -25.55
C GLU A 377 -74.56 -59.74 -24.16
N GLU A 378 -75.88 -59.66 -24.22
CA GLU A 378 -76.92 -59.81 -23.18
C GLU A 378 -77.43 -58.56 -22.42
N GLU A 379 -78.58 -58.08 -22.91
CA GLU A 379 -79.53 -57.11 -22.35
C GLU A 379 -80.20 -57.63 -21.05
N ILE A 380 -80.14 -56.86 -19.97
CA ILE A 380 -81.13 -56.89 -18.87
C ILE A 380 -81.48 -55.45 -18.52
N GLU A 381 -82.71 -55.03 -18.83
CA GLU A 381 -83.30 -53.74 -18.46
C GLU A 381 -83.46 -53.64 -16.92
N ARG A 382 -82.72 -52.73 -16.30
CA ARG A 382 -83.01 -52.24 -14.93
C ARG A 382 -82.90 -50.72 -14.93
N THR A 383 -84.04 -50.05 -14.93
CA THR A 383 -84.13 -48.59 -14.85
C THR A 383 -83.79 -48.14 -13.43
N GLU A 384 -82.55 -47.73 -13.18
CA GLU A 384 -82.19 -47.04 -11.95
C GLU A 384 -82.76 -45.61 -11.95
N GLN A 385 -83.45 -45.26 -10.88
CA GLN A 385 -84.04 -43.94 -10.68
C GLN A 385 -82.95 -42.88 -10.58
N ILE A 386 -82.96 -41.89 -11.46
CA ILE A 386 -82.15 -40.67 -11.34
C ILE A 386 -82.64 -39.92 -10.10
N SER A 387 -81.80 -39.83 -9.07
CA SER A 387 -82.10 -39.16 -7.80
C SER A 387 -82.49 -37.69 -8.04
N GLU A 388 -83.55 -37.21 -7.40
CA GLU A 388 -84.19 -35.88 -7.55
C GLU A 388 -83.32 -34.66 -7.19
N GLN A 389 -82.01 -34.83 -6.99
CA GLN A 389 -81.08 -33.78 -6.53
C GLN A 389 -80.35 -33.04 -7.66
N TYR A 390 -80.55 -33.40 -8.93
CA TYR A 390 -79.87 -32.78 -10.07
C TYR A 390 -80.87 -32.00 -10.93
N ASN A 391 -80.58 -30.71 -11.15
CA ASN A 391 -81.47 -29.83 -11.91
C ASN A 391 -81.01 -29.65 -13.36
N ARG A 392 -79.72 -29.85 -13.68
CA ARG A 392 -79.16 -29.73 -15.05
C ARG A 392 -78.20 -30.87 -15.38
N GLY A 393 -78.64 -31.86 -16.15
CA GLY A 393 -77.80 -33.00 -16.57
C GLY A 393 -77.67 -33.14 -18.08
N ILE A 394 -76.62 -33.82 -18.53
CA ILE A 394 -76.44 -34.22 -19.94
C ILE A 394 -76.58 -35.73 -20.05
N VAL A 395 -77.41 -36.21 -20.97
CA VAL A 395 -77.55 -37.64 -21.29
C VAL A 395 -76.94 -37.91 -22.66
N ILE A 396 -76.00 -38.86 -22.74
CA ILE A 396 -75.27 -39.19 -23.97
C ILE A 396 -75.46 -40.67 -24.30
N GLY A 397 -75.96 -40.95 -25.51
CA GLY A 397 -76.24 -42.31 -25.97
C GLY A 397 -77.63 -42.84 -25.59
N GLY A 398 -77.90 -44.09 -25.95
CA GLY A 398 -79.20 -44.74 -25.81
C GLY A 398 -80.09 -44.57 -27.05
N ARG A 399 -81.11 -45.41 -27.18
CA ARG A 399 -82.04 -45.38 -28.32
C ARG A 399 -82.99 -44.18 -28.22
N GLU A 400 -83.37 -43.59 -29.36
CA GLU A 400 -84.17 -42.35 -29.43
C GLU A 400 -85.49 -42.41 -28.62
N ARG A 401 -86.19 -43.56 -28.61
CA ARG A 401 -87.42 -43.74 -27.83
C ARG A 401 -87.19 -43.65 -26.31
N TRP A 402 -86.03 -44.09 -25.81
CA TRP A 402 -85.69 -44.02 -24.39
C TRP A 402 -85.35 -42.58 -23.98
N GLN A 403 -84.59 -41.86 -24.83
CA GLN A 403 -84.31 -40.45 -24.60
C GLN A 403 -85.60 -39.61 -24.55
N LYS A 404 -86.56 -39.84 -25.46
CA LYS A 404 -87.86 -39.14 -25.45
C LYS A 404 -88.64 -39.35 -24.14
N ARG A 405 -88.69 -40.59 -23.63
CA ARG A 405 -89.34 -40.88 -22.34
C ARG A 405 -88.66 -40.20 -21.15
N LEU A 406 -87.31 -40.12 -21.17
CA LEU A 406 -86.58 -39.40 -20.13
C LEU A 406 -86.76 -37.89 -20.23
N GLN A 407 -86.85 -37.35 -21.44
CA GLN A 407 -87.08 -35.94 -21.69
C GLN A 407 -88.46 -35.49 -21.18
N GLU A 408 -89.49 -36.34 -21.24
CA GLU A 408 -90.79 -36.07 -20.63
C GLU A 408 -90.69 -35.93 -19.10
N LYS A 409 -89.80 -36.70 -18.45
CA LYS A 409 -89.62 -36.70 -16.99
C LYS A 409 -88.63 -35.63 -16.51
N TYR A 410 -87.62 -35.30 -17.31
CA TYR A 410 -86.57 -34.33 -17.02
C TYR A 410 -86.40 -33.39 -18.23
N PRO A 411 -87.33 -32.43 -18.42
CA PRO A 411 -87.33 -31.55 -19.59
C PRO A 411 -86.12 -30.62 -19.67
N ASP A 412 -85.46 -30.35 -18.54
CA ASP A 412 -84.31 -29.43 -18.44
C ASP A 412 -82.95 -30.11 -18.73
N PHE A 413 -82.92 -31.41 -19.04
CA PHE A 413 -81.68 -32.13 -19.37
C PHE A 413 -81.35 -32.02 -20.87
N ILE A 414 -80.06 -32.03 -21.21
CA ILE A 414 -79.58 -31.99 -22.59
C ILE A 414 -79.32 -33.42 -23.08
N PHE A 415 -79.91 -33.80 -24.21
CA PHE A 415 -79.78 -35.15 -24.77
C PHE A 415 -78.92 -35.14 -26.03
N ILE A 416 -77.86 -35.95 -26.04
CA ILE A 416 -76.94 -36.13 -27.15
C ILE A 416 -77.12 -37.54 -27.71
N SER A 417 -77.41 -37.62 -29.01
CA SER A 417 -77.58 -38.91 -29.70
C SER A 417 -76.27 -39.70 -29.77
N ALA A 418 -76.39 -41.03 -29.76
CA ALA A 418 -75.30 -41.99 -29.82
C ALA A 418 -74.32 -41.78 -31.00
N ASP A 419 -74.82 -41.21 -32.09
CA ASP A 419 -74.10 -41.03 -33.35
C ASP A 419 -73.73 -39.56 -33.65
N ALA A 420 -74.02 -38.64 -32.72
CA ALA A 420 -73.80 -37.20 -32.91
C ALA A 420 -72.33 -36.79 -32.73
N LYS A 421 -71.42 -37.23 -33.61
CA LYS A 421 -69.96 -36.95 -33.50
C LYS A 421 -69.59 -35.47 -33.36
N ASN A 422 -70.42 -34.58 -33.88
CA ASN A 422 -70.23 -33.12 -33.87
C ASN A 422 -71.16 -32.39 -32.88
N PHE A 423 -71.47 -32.99 -31.73
CA PHE A 423 -72.17 -32.27 -30.67
C PHE A 423 -71.35 -31.07 -30.17
N ASP A 424 -72.06 -30.02 -29.74
CA ASP A 424 -71.49 -28.82 -29.16
C ASP A 424 -70.94 -29.13 -27.76
N THR A 425 -69.65 -28.85 -27.53
CA THR A 425 -68.96 -29.14 -26.27
C THR A 425 -69.21 -28.08 -25.19
N ALA A 426 -69.75 -26.91 -25.54
CA ALA A 426 -70.07 -25.86 -24.57
C ALA A 426 -71.20 -26.28 -23.61
N VAL A 427 -72.01 -27.26 -23.99
CA VAL A 427 -73.10 -27.78 -23.15
C VAL A 427 -72.61 -28.32 -21.81
N PHE A 428 -71.33 -28.74 -21.72
CA PHE A 428 -70.70 -29.27 -20.51
C PHE A 428 -70.34 -28.20 -19.47
N ASP A 429 -70.34 -26.91 -19.84
CA ASP A 429 -69.85 -25.85 -18.95
C ASP A 429 -70.75 -25.62 -17.71
N ASN A 430 -72.05 -25.93 -17.82
CA ASN A 430 -73.05 -25.69 -16.76
C ASN A 430 -73.80 -26.96 -16.33
N ALA A 431 -73.25 -28.14 -16.63
CA ALA A 431 -73.87 -29.42 -16.30
C ALA A 431 -73.46 -29.89 -14.90
N ASP A 432 -74.42 -30.34 -14.10
CA ASP A 432 -74.18 -30.88 -12.76
C ASP A 432 -73.75 -32.36 -12.82
N VAL A 433 -74.12 -33.07 -13.89
CA VAL A 433 -73.82 -34.50 -14.09
C VAL A 433 -73.89 -34.88 -15.56
N VAL A 434 -73.04 -35.84 -15.99
CA VAL A 434 -73.14 -36.48 -17.30
C VAL A 434 -73.53 -37.95 -17.13
N LEU A 435 -74.62 -38.32 -17.79
CA LEU A 435 -75.20 -39.66 -17.81
C LEU A 435 -74.89 -40.34 -19.15
N PHE A 436 -74.15 -41.44 -19.13
CA PHE A 436 -73.91 -42.23 -20.33
C PHE A 436 -74.81 -43.44 -20.40
N ASN A 437 -75.49 -43.62 -21.54
CA ASN A 437 -76.03 -44.91 -21.91
C ASN A 437 -75.06 -45.66 -22.82
N THR A 438 -74.32 -46.59 -22.20
CA THR A 438 -73.28 -47.37 -22.88
C THR A 438 -73.82 -48.49 -23.75
N ALA A 439 -75.12 -48.83 -23.64
CA ALA A 439 -75.72 -49.88 -24.45
C ALA A 439 -75.89 -49.45 -25.92
N TYR A 440 -75.88 -48.14 -26.19
CA TYR A 440 -75.92 -47.61 -27.55
C TYR A 440 -75.18 -46.27 -27.62
N LEU A 441 -73.86 -46.32 -27.85
CA LEU A 441 -72.99 -45.14 -27.95
C LEU A 441 -71.76 -45.41 -28.84
N SER A 442 -71.47 -44.52 -29.78
CA SER A 442 -70.27 -44.63 -30.61
C SER A 442 -68.99 -44.21 -29.87
N HIS A 443 -67.89 -44.94 -30.08
CA HIS A 443 -66.60 -44.72 -29.40
C HIS A 443 -66.06 -43.29 -29.61
N SER A 444 -66.21 -42.73 -30.82
CA SER A 444 -65.81 -41.36 -31.12
C SER A 444 -66.58 -40.31 -30.32
N VAL A 445 -67.85 -40.56 -30.00
CA VAL A 445 -68.65 -39.65 -29.16
C VAL A 445 -68.24 -39.80 -27.69
N TYR A 446 -67.95 -41.03 -27.24
CA TYR A 446 -67.47 -41.30 -25.89
C TYR A 446 -66.12 -40.63 -25.59
N ASP A 447 -65.10 -40.84 -26.43
CA ASP A 447 -63.76 -40.29 -26.20
C ASP A 447 -63.77 -38.76 -26.21
N LYS A 448 -64.55 -38.17 -27.12
CA LYS A 448 -64.72 -36.72 -27.21
C LYS A 448 -65.38 -36.17 -25.94
N ALA A 449 -66.46 -36.78 -25.48
CA ALA A 449 -67.13 -36.36 -24.25
C ALA A 449 -66.23 -36.57 -23.02
N MET A 450 -65.50 -37.69 -22.93
CA MET A 450 -64.63 -38.02 -21.80
C MET A 450 -63.46 -37.04 -21.67
N ASN A 451 -62.89 -36.59 -22.78
CA ASN A 451 -61.85 -35.54 -22.76
C ASN A 451 -62.39 -34.24 -22.17
N GLU A 452 -63.61 -33.83 -22.53
CA GLU A 452 -64.20 -32.59 -22.01
C GLU A 452 -64.63 -32.72 -20.54
N ILE A 453 -65.10 -33.89 -20.13
CA ILE A 453 -65.43 -34.19 -18.73
C ILE A 453 -64.17 -34.16 -17.85
N ARG A 454 -63.06 -34.78 -18.29
CA ARG A 454 -61.79 -34.78 -17.54
C ARG A 454 -61.23 -33.37 -17.36
N LYS A 455 -61.34 -32.52 -18.37
CA LYS A 455 -60.91 -31.11 -18.28
C LYS A 455 -61.70 -30.31 -17.25
N ARG A 456 -62.99 -30.62 -17.08
CA ARG A 456 -63.93 -29.90 -16.19
C ARG A 456 -64.20 -30.61 -14.87
N ASN A 457 -63.62 -31.78 -14.68
CA ASN A 457 -63.81 -32.65 -13.52
C ASN A 457 -65.30 -32.92 -13.20
N LEU A 458 -66.11 -33.18 -14.23
CA LEU A 458 -67.55 -33.39 -14.05
C LEU A 458 -67.88 -34.80 -13.53
N PRO A 459 -68.88 -34.95 -12.63
CA PRO A 459 -69.35 -36.26 -12.20
C PRO A 459 -69.97 -37.06 -13.34
N ILE A 460 -69.56 -38.32 -13.47
CA ILE A 460 -70.09 -39.25 -14.47
C ILE A 460 -70.95 -40.30 -13.78
N LYS A 461 -72.12 -40.59 -14.34
CA LYS A 461 -72.86 -41.81 -14.02
C LYS A 461 -73.20 -42.58 -15.29
N TYR A 462 -73.27 -43.89 -15.16
CA TYR A 462 -73.66 -44.77 -16.24
C TYR A 462 -75.08 -45.25 -15.99
N VAL A 463 -75.94 -45.05 -16.98
CA VAL A 463 -77.34 -45.48 -16.96
C VAL A 463 -77.53 -46.45 -18.11
N ARG A 464 -78.30 -47.53 -17.94
CA ARG A 464 -78.56 -48.49 -19.03
C ARG A 464 -80.03 -48.52 -19.36
#